data_AF-A0A5C8BTP0-F1
#
_entry.id   AF-A0A5C8BTP0-F1
#
_cell.length_a   1.000
_cell.length_b   1.000
_cell.length_c   1.000
_cell.angle_alpha   90.00
_cell.angle_beta   90.00
_cell.angle_gamma   90.00
#
_symmetry.space_group_name_H-M   'P 1'
#
loop_
_entity.id
_entity.type
_entity.pdbx_description
1 polymer ?
#
loop_
_entity_poly.entity_id
_entity_poly.type
_entity_poly.pdbx_seq_one_letter_code
_entity_poly.pdbx_strand_id
1 'polypeptide(L)' 'MAFRHRPEYGEEVPAALKRARESYDKKIAEHDERLAAIRQEWSAALAAAVEAGMSYEEIVALVNVSHSSVARAIRDLRS' A
#
# COMPACT_ATOMS: atom_id res chain seq x y z
N MET A 1 -39.32 11.62 -24.89
CA MET A 1 -38.00 11.23 -24.37
C MET A 1 -36.95 12.16 -24.97
N ALA A 2 -36.54 13.20 -24.26
CA ALA A 2 -35.48 14.09 -24.74
C ALA A 2 -34.12 13.45 -24.38
N PHE A 3 -33.56 12.68 -25.31
CA PHE A 3 -32.12 12.44 -25.32
C PHE A 3 -31.48 13.82 -25.50
N ARG A 4 -30.97 14.40 -24.41
CA ARG A 4 -30.13 15.61 -24.50
C ARG A 4 -29.00 15.29 -25.47
N HIS A 5 -28.94 15.99 -26.60
CA HIS A 5 -27.80 15.96 -27.51
C HIS A 5 -26.53 16.14 -26.69
N ARG A 6 -25.78 15.04 -26.50
CA ARG A 6 -24.48 15.10 -25.86
C ARG A 6 -23.57 15.81 -26.85
N PRO A 7 -22.85 16.88 -26.48
CA PRO A 7 -21.85 17.43 -27.37
C PRO A 7 -20.87 16.31 -27.71
N GLU A 8 -20.69 16.03 -29.01
CA GLU A 8 -19.65 15.12 -29.48
C GLU A 8 -18.32 15.73 -29.07
N TYR A 9 -17.71 15.13 -28.05
CA TYR A 9 -16.38 15.51 -27.62
C TYR A 9 -15.37 15.03 -28.67
N GLY A 10 -14.43 15.89 -29.04
CA GLY A 10 -13.36 15.53 -29.98
C GLY A 10 -12.55 14.33 -29.47
N GLU A 11 -11.91 13.60 -30.39
CA GLU A 11 -11.14 12.38 -30.11
C GLU A 11 -10.02 12.58 -29.06
N GLU A 12 -9.58 13.81 -28.87
CA GLU A 12 -8.61 14.20 -27.83
C GLU A 12 -9.12 13.92 -26.42
N VAL A 13 -10.43 14.04 -26.15
CA VAL A 13 -11.01 13.86 -24.81
C VAL A 13 -10.94 12.39 -24.36
N PRO A 14 -11.40 11.40 -25.15
CA PRO A 14 -11.17 9.99 -24.83
C PRO A 14 -9.69 9.63 -24.71
N ALA A 15 -8.83 10.18 -25.57
CA ALA A 15 -7.39 9.91 -25.54
C ALA A 15 -6.71 10.48 -24.28
N ALA A 16 -7.10 11.67 -23.83
CA ALA A 16 -6.63 12.26 -22.58
C ALA A 16 -7.10 11.46 -21.38
N LEU A 17 -8.36 11.02 -21.36
CA LEU A 17 -8.91 10.22 -20.28
C LEU A 17 -8.22 8.85 -20.14
N LYS A 18 -7.96 8.17 -21.26
CA LYS A 18 -7.22 6.89 -21.26
C LYS A 18 -5.81 7.07 -20.69
N ARG A 19 -5.07 8.07 -21.17
CA ARG A 19 -3.72 8.39 -20.65
C ARG A 19 -3.73 8.72 -19.16
N ALA A 20 -4.73 9.47 -18.70
CA ALA A 20 -4.88 9.77 -17.28
C ALA A 20 -5.13 8.51 -16.44
N ARG A 21 -5.96 7.59 -16.94
CA ARG A 21 -6.22 6.30 -16.28
C ARG A 21 -4.98 5.43 -16.21
N GLU A 22 -4.26 5.27 -17.32
CA GLU A 22 -3.01 4.52 -17.39
C GLU A 22 -1.96 5.09 -16.43
N SER A 23 -1.83 6.42 -16.39
CA SER A 23 -0.92 7.08 -15.45
C SER A 23 -1.33 6.88 -13.99
N TYR A 24 -2.63 6.87 -13.68
CA TYR A 24 -3.13 6.60 -12.35
C TYR A 24 -2.80 5.16 -11.93
N ASP A 25 -3.13 4.18 -12.78
CA ASP A 25 -2.91 2.76 -12.49
C ASP A 25 -1.42 2.47 -12.29
N LYS A 26 -0.55 3.06 -13.13
CA LYS A 26 0.91 2.95 -12.95
C LYS A 26 1.37 3.49 -11.59
N LYS A 27 0.92 4.67 -11.19
CA LYS A 27 1.33 5.28 -9.91
C LYS A 27 0.81 4.49 -8.71
N ILE A 28 -0.38 3.89 -8.81
CA ILE A 28 -0.91 3.01 -7.77
C ILE A 28 -0.06 1.74 -7.68
N ALA A 29 0.31 1.12 -8.80
CA ALA A 29 1.18 -0.05 -8.79
C ALA A 29 2.55 0.26 -8.15
N GLU A 30 3.20 1.36 -8.55
CA GLU A 30 4.47 1.81 -7.94
C GLU A 30 4.35 2.09 -6.44
N HIS A 31 3.24 2.70 -6.02
CA HIS A 31 2.94 2.94 -4.62
C HIS A 31 2.77 1.63 -3.84
N ASP A 32 2.03 0.67 -4.39
CA ASP A 32 1.75 -0.60 -3.73
C ASP A 32 3.01 -1.47 -3.62
N GLU A 33 3.85 -1.49 -4.65
CA GLU A 33 5.18 -2.13 -4.61
C GLU A 33 6.06 -1.50 -3.52
N ARG A 34 6.10 -0.18 -3.44
CA ARG A 34 6.87 0.54 -2.41
C ARG A 34 6.33 0.26 -1.01
N LEU A 35 5.01 0.24 -0.82
CA LEU A 35 4.41 -0.12 0.45
C LEU A 35 4.70 -1.57 0.84
N ALA A 36 4.72 -2.50 -0.12
CA ALA A 36 5.07 -3.89 0.14
C ALA A 36 6.52 -4.00 0.64
N ALA A 37 7.47 -3.31 0.00
CA ALA A 37 8.87 -3.27 0.44
C ALA A 37 9.02 -2.71 1.85
N ILE A 38 8.39 -1.56 2.15
CA ILE A 38 8.44 -0.93 3.48
C ILE A 38 7.84 -1.86 4.55
N ARG A 39 6.75 -2.57 4.23
CA ARG A 39 6.17 -3.55 5.17
C ARG A 39 7.11 -4.72 5.44
N GLN A 40 7.81 -5.22 4.42
CA GLN A 40 8.80 -6.28 4.60
C GLN A 40 9.97 -5.81 5.48
N GLU A 41 10.51 -4.61 5.23
CA GLU A 41 11.57 -4.02 6.05
C GLU A 41 11.13 -3.88 7.51
N TRP A 42 9.90 -3.39 7.73
CA TRP A 42 9.31 -3.29 9.06
C TRP A 42 9.20 -4.65 9.75
N SER A 43 8.63 -5.65 9.06
CA SER A 43 8.51 -7.00 9.59
C SER A 43 9.86 -7.64 9.92
N ALA A 44 10.88 -7.42 9.09
CA ALA A 44 12.23 -7.91 9.32
C ALA A 44 12.86 -7.26 10.56
N ALA A 45 12.70 -5.95 10.75
CA ALA A 45 13.18 -5.25 11.94
C ALA A 45 12.51 -5.77 13.23
N LEU A 46 11.21 -6.04 13.18
CA LEU A 46 10.47 -6.65 14.29
C LEU A 46 10.96 -8.06 14.62
N ALA A 47 11.18 -8.89 13.60
CA ALA A 47 11.70 -10.24 13.79
C ALA A 47 13.10 -10.21 14.43
N ALA A 48 13.99 -9.33 13.96
CA ALA A 48 15.32 -9.15 14.52
C ALA A 48 15.28 -8.68 15.98
N ALA A 49 14.36 -7.79 16.36
CA ALA A 49 14.19 -7.35 17.74
C ALA A 49 13.79 -8.53 18.67
N VAL A 50 12.86 -9.38 18.21
CA VAL A 50 12.45 -10.59 18.94
C VAL A 50 13.60 -11.59 19.06
N GLU A 51 14.37 -11.80 17.98
CA GLU A 51 15.56 -12.67 17.99
C GLU A 51 16.67 -12.15 18.90
N ALA A 52 16.80 -10.83 19.04
CA ALA A 52 17.68 -10.18 20.01
C ALA A 52 17.18 -10.26 21.47
N GLY A 53 15.99 -10.82 21.69
CA GLY A 53 15.43 -11.06 23.02
C GLY A 53 14.47 -9.98 23.53
N MET A 54 14.07 -9.00 22.71
CA MET A 54 13.03 -8.05 23.12
C MET A 54 11.67 -8.74 23.23
N SER A 55 10.95 -8.46 24.31
CA SER A 55 9.58 -8.90 24.48
C SER A 55 8.62 -8.10 23.58
N TYR A 56 7.45 -8.69 23.31
CA TYR A 56 6.41 -8.01 22.53
C TYR A 56 5.91 -6.73 23.21
N GLU A 57 5.88 -6.71 24.55
CA GLU A 57 5.46 -5.54 25.33
C GLU A 57 6.45 -4.39 25.17
N GLU A 58 7.75 -4.67 25.23
CA GLU A 58 8.81 -3.66 25.00
C GLU A 58 8.74 -3.10 23.58
N ILE A 59 8.53 -3.95 22.58
CA ILE A 59 8.37 -3.52 21.18
C ILE A 59 7.14 -2.62 21.02
N VAL A 60 5.99 -3.04 21.55
CA VAL A 60 4.73 -2.27 21.50
C VAL A 60 4.88 -0.91 22.17
N ALA A 61 5.52 -0.87 23.34
CA ALA A 61 5.79 0.38 24.06
C ALA A 61 6.75 1.30 23.29
N LEU A 62 7.77 0.74 22.64
CA LEU A 62 8.80 1.52 21.93
C LEU A 62 8.25 2.17 20.65
N VAL A 63 7.50 1.40 19.84
CA VAL A 63 7.08 1.84 18.49
C VAL A 63 5.62 2.29 18.44
N ASN A 64 4.92 2.25 19.57
CA ASN A 64 3.54 2.71 19.74
C ASN A 64 2.55 2.09 18.74
N VAL A 65 2.60 0.76 18.63
CA VAL A 65 1.67 -0.01 17.78
C VAL A 65 0.96 -1.08 18.60
N SER A 66 -0.13 -1.62 18.10
CA SER A 66 -0.84 -2.70 18.80
C SER A 66 -0.09 -4.04 18.74
N HIS A 67 -0.30 -4.91 19.74
CA HIS A 67 0.23 -6.29 19.71
C HIS A 67 -0.18 -7.06 18.45
N SER A 68 -1.42 -6.87 17.97
CA SER A 68 -1.89 -7.55 16.77
C SER A 68 -1.17 -7.08 15.51
N SER A 69 -0.76 -5.81 15.45
CA SER A 69 0.08 -5.28 14.37
C SER A 69 1.46 -5.93 14.35
N VAL A 70 2.12 -6.09 15.50
CA VAL A 70 3.43 -6.76 15.62
C VAL A 70 3.31 -8.24 15.24
N ALA A 71 2.32 -8.93 15.80
CA ALA A 71 2.10 -10.35 15.54
C ALA A 71 1.79 -10.63 14.05
N ARG A 72 1.00 -9.76 13.41
CA ARG A 72 0.71 -9.85 11.98
C ARG A 72 1.96 -9.62 11.14
N ALA A 73 2.73 -8.58 11.43
CA ALA A 73 3.96 -8.26 10.70
C ALA A 73 4.96 -9.43 10.73
N ILE A 74 5.17 -10.05 11.90
CA ILE A 74 6.06 -11.22 12.04
C ILE A 74 5.50 -12.45 11.30
N ARG A 75 4.17 -12.64 11.31
CA ARG A 75 3.53 -13.74 10.57
C ARG A 75 3.70 -13.59 9.07
N ASP A 76 3.44 -12.40 8.55
CA ASP A 76 3.49 -12.09 7.12
C ASP A 76 4.92 -12.24 6.54
N LEU A 77 5.97 -12.20 7.38
CA LEU A 77 7.35 -12.50 6.98
C LEU A 77 7.63 -14.01 6.84
N ARG A 78 6.90 -14.85 7.59
CA ARG A 78 7.13 -16.30 7.68
C ARG A 78 6.28 -17.11 6.70
N SER A 79 5.30 -16.48 6.06
CA SER A 79 4.41 -17.06 5.04
C SER A 79 4.99 -16.91 3.64
#